data_AF-A0A9P6GXA2-F1
#
_entry.id   AF-A0A9P6GXA2-F1
#
_cell.length_a   1.000
_cell.length_b   1.000
_cell.length_c   1.000
_cell.angle_alpha   90.00
_cell.angle_beta   90.00
_cell.angle_gamma   90.00
#
_symmetry.space_group_name_H-M   'P 1'
#
loop_
_entity.id
_entity.type
_entity.pdbx_description
1 polymer ?
#
loop_
_entity_poly.entity_id
_entity_poly.type
_entity_poly.pdbx_seq_one_letter_code
_entity_poly.pdbx_strand_id
1 'polypeptide(L)'
;MEHLSIKMVVKMILSLSFVPLNDVLIVAARLKRYIIEEKSVDVLCLFEWFQTEYLENDVSSKKIVFWNVFERTRQYIPRTTNSLEVYHRHLNTFIDIKQTSIIPILNELKNEQFIVENKSSIFCMITNQNAQKIR
;
A
#
# COMPACT_ATOMS: atom_id res chain seq x y z
N MET A 1 33.19 -21.15 1.80
CA MET A 1 31.87 -20.71 2.24
C MET A 1 31.95 -19.21 2.39
N GLU A 2 31.29 -18.46 1.49
CA GLU A 2 31.19 -17.01 1.65
C GLU A 2 30.42 -16.74 2.94
N HIS A 3 31.03 -16.00 3.88
CA HIS A 3 30.32 -15.52 5.06
C HIS A 3 29.06 -14.80 4.59
N LEU A 4 27.89 -15.29 5.00
CA LEU A 4 26.66 -14.68 4.58
C LEU A 4 26.60 -13.24 5.13
N SER A 5 26.51 -12.27 4.22
CA SER A 5 26.32 -10.88 4.58
C SER A 5 25.05 -10.75 5.44
N ILE A 6 25.12 -10.00 6.55
CA ILE A 6 23.96 -9.62 7.38
C ILE A 6 22.77 -9.18 6.51
N LYS A 7 23.06 -8.43 5.43
CA LYS A 7 22.09 -7.97 4.44
C LYS A 7 21.27 -9.11 3.83
N MET A 8 21.89 -10.26 3.57
CA MET A 8 21.21 -11.41 2.97
C MET A 8 20.28 -12.07 3.98
N VAL A 9 20.71 -12.25 5.24
CA VAL A 9 19.83 -12.84 6.24
C VAL A 9 18.63 -11.94 6.52
N VAL A 10 18.84 -10.63 6.62
CA VAL A 10 17.74 -9.67 6.75
C VAL A 10 16.74 -9.82 5.60
N LYS A 11 17.21 -9.99 4.36
CA LYS A 11 16.33 -10.28 3.21
C LYS A 11 15.59 -11.61 3.36
N MET A 12 16.23 -12.66 3.89
CA MET A 12 15.59 -13.95 4.13
C MET A 12 14.48 -13.83 5.19
N ILE A 13 14.70 -13.06 6.27
CA ILE A 13 13.66 -12.78 7.28
C ILE A 13 12.47 -12.07 6.63
N LEU A 14 12.72 -11.01 5.85
CA LEU A 14 11.65 -10.29 5.13
C LEU A 14 10.92 -11.18 4.11
N SER A 15 11.62 -12.14 3.51
CA SER A 15 11.05 -13.06 2.52
C SER A 15 10.02 -14.02 3.11
N LEU A 16 10.00 -14.22 4.43
CA LEU A 16 8.95 -14.98 5.13
C LEU A 16 7.55 -14.41 4.84
N SER A 17 7.45 -13.12 4.51
CA SER A 17 6.16 -12.48 4.16
C SER A 17 5.54 -13.05 2.89
N PHE A 18 6.33 -13.71 2.04
CA PHE A 18 5.89 -14.36 0.81
C PHE A 18 5.75 -15.88 0.95
N VAL A 19 5.84 -16.43 2.17
CA VAL A 19 5.62 -17.86 2.41
C VAL A 19 4.13 -18.10 2.70
N PRO A 20 3.51 -19.18 2.22
CA PRO A 20 2.14 -19.54 2.58
C PRO A 20 1.96 -19.62 4.10
N LEU A 21 0.85 -19.11 4.63
CA LEU A 21 0.60 -19.02 6.08
C LEU A 21 0.84 -20.35 6.82
N ASN A 22 0.43 -21.46 6.21
CA ASN A 22 0.59 -22.81 6.77
C ASN A 22 2.07 -23.25 6.87
N ASP A 23 2.93 -22.69 6.03
CA ASP A 23 4.33 -23.08 5.92
C ASP A 23 5.29 -22.07 6.58
N VAL A 24 4.83 -20.84 6.87
CA VAL A 24 5.66 -19.74 7.43
C VAL A 24 6.45 -20.20 8.66
N LEU A 25 5.79 -20.87 9.61
CA LEU A 25 6.44 -21.33 10.84
C LEU A 25 7.50 -22.41 10.58
N ILE A 26 7.25 -23.29 9.60
CA ILE A 26 8.18 -24.35 9.20
C ILE A 26 9.42 -23.73 8.55
N VAL A 27 9.22 -22.78 7.64
CA VAL A 27 10.32 -22.09 6.94
C VAL A 27 11.12 -21.20 7.92
N ALA A 28 10.45 -20.52 8.84
CA ALA A 28 11.10 -19.74 9.89
C ALA A 28 11.99 -20.62 10.79
N ALA A 29 11.52 -21.80 11.19
CA ALA A 29 12.32 -22.74 11.98
C ALA A 29 13.57 -23.23 11.22
N ARG A 30 13.47 -23.44 9.90
CA ARG A 30 14.63 -23.77 9.05
C ARG A 30 15.63 -22.62 8.97
N LEU A 31 15.13 -21.39 8.78
CA LEU A 31 15.96 -20.19 8.74
C LEU A 31 16.71 -19.98 10.07
N LYS A 32 16.05 -20.21 11.21
CA LYS A 32 16.70 -20.13 12.53
C LYS A 32 17.90 -21.07 12.64
N ARG A 33 17.76 -22.33 12.22
CA ARG A 33 18.86 -23.31 12.25
C ARG A 33 20.04 -22.85 11.41
N TYR A 34 19.76 -22.36 10.20
CA TYR A 34 20.79 -21.84 9.31
C TYR A 34 21.53 -20.62 9.91
N ILE A 35 20.82 -19.71 10.58
CA ILE A 35 21.45 -18.56 11.27
C ILE A 35 22.37 -19.00 12.41
N ILE A 36 21.98 -20.03 13.16
CA ILE A 36 22.78 -20.60 14.25
C ILE A 36 24.07 -21.23 13.69
N GLU A 37 23.98 -21.97 12.58
CA GLU A 37 25.13 -22.58 11.90
C GLU A 37 26.16 -21.53 11.45
N GLU A 38 25.68 -20.37 10.99
CA GLU A 38 26.51 -19.27 10.52
C GLU A 38 27.15 -18.44 11.65
N LYS A 39 26.83 -18.74 12.92
CA LYS A 39 27.39 -18.12 14.14
C LYS A 39 27.28 -16.58 14.19
N SER A 40 26.28 -16.01 13.54
CA SER A 40 26.04 -14.55 13.56
C SER A 40 25.14 -14.16 14.73
N VAL A 41 25.74 -13.69 15.83
CA VAL A 41 25.01 -13.32 17.06
C VAL A 41 24.01 -12.20 16.83
N ASP A 42 24.40 -11.12 16.15
CA ASP A 42 23.53 -9.96 15.90
C ASP A 42 22.27 -10.34 15.13
N VAL A 43 22.44 -11.19 14.12
CA VAL A 43 21.36 -11.67 13.25
C VAL A 43 20.46 -12.65 13.99
N LEU A 44 21.04 -13.48 14.86
CA LEU A 44 20.26 -14.36 15.72
C LEU A 44 19.38 -13.54 16.69
N CYS A 45 19.92 -12.51 17.34
CA CYS A 45 19.14 -11.64 18.22
C CYS A 45 18.01 -10.94 17.45
N LEU A 46 18.27 -10.45 16.23
CA LEU A 46 17.23 -9.88 15.38
C LEU A 46 16.14 -10.90 15.04
N PHE A 47 16.53 -12.13 14.70
CA PHE A 47 15.58 -13.19 14.38
C PHE A 47 14.75 -13.59 15.59
N GLU A 48 15.35 -13.69 16.77
CA GLU A 48 14.64 -14.05 18.00
C GLU A 48 13.63 -12.98 18.41
N TRP A 49 14.01 -11.69 18.32
CA TRP A 49 13.06 -10.60 18.48
C TRP A 49 11.89 -10.70 17.49
N PHE A 50 12.18 -10.92 16.21
CA PHE A 50 11.15 -11.09 15.18
C PHE A 50 10.24 -12.29 15.48
N GLN A 51 10.82 -13.38 15.95
CA GLN A 51 10.09 -14.58 16.31
C GLN A 51 9.09 -14.30 17.44
N THR A 52 9.53 -13.66 18.51
CA THR A 52 8.65 -13.33 19.65
C THR A 52 7.57 -12.32 19.27
N GLU A 53 7.92 -11.29 18.51
CA GLU A 53 6.96 -10.24 18.18
C GLU A 53 5.93 -10.69 17.13
N TYR A 54 6.36 -11.42 16.10
CA TYR A 54 5.59 -11.64 14.87
C TYR A 54 5.26 -13.10 14.54
N LEU A 55 5.94 -14.09 15.15
CA LEU A 55 5.74 -15.52 14.88
C LEU A 55 5.15 -16.31 16.05
N GLU A 56 5.30 -15.86 17.30
CA GLU A 56 4.82 -16.62 18.46
C GLU A 56 3.29 -16.76 18.48
N ASN A 57 2.88 -18.01 18.75
CA ASN A 57 1.50 -18.50 18.71
C ASN A 57 0.72 -18.08 19.96
N ASP A 58 0.51 -16.78 20.15
CA ASP A 58 -0.56 -16.37 21.05
C ASP A 58 -1.91 -16.50 20.30
N VAL A 59 -2.90 -17.04 21.00
CA VAL A 59 -4.10 -17.79 20.54
C VAL A 59 -5.01 -16.99 19.57
N SER A 60 -4.66 -15.75 19.25
CA SER A 60 -5.39 -14.88 18.33
C SER A 60 -4.87 -14.83 16.89
N SER A 61 -3.74 -15.45 16.51
CA SER A 61 -3.23 -15.65 15.11
C SER A 61 -3.24 -14.46 14.11
N LYS A 62 -3.67 -13.26 14.53
CA LYS A 62 -3.80 -12.05 13.71
C LYS A 62 -2.43 -11.46 13.34
N LYS A 63 -1.38 -11.80 14.08
CA LYS A 63 -0.04 -11.26 13.90
C LYS A 63 0.58 -11.69 12.56
N ILE A 64 0.60 -12.99 12.25
CA ILE A 64 1.15 -13.48 10.98
C ILE A 64 0.33 -12.95 9.80
N VAL A 65 -1.00 -12.98 9.92
CA VAL A 65 -1.91 -12.48 8.88
C VAL A 65 -1.71 -10.98 8.60
N PHE A 66 -1.29 -10.20 9.60
CA PHE A 66 -1.06 -8.76 9.45
C PHE A 66 0.10 -8.42 8.49
N TRP A 67 1.22 -9.14 8.58
CA TRP A 67 2.42 -8.84 7.79
C TRP A 67 2.66 -9.80 6.61
N ASN A 68 2.00 -10.96 6.60
CA ASN A 68 2.07 -11.88 5.47
C ASN A 68 1.35 -11.32 4.24
N VAL A 69 2.01 -11.38 3.09
CA VAL A 69 1.53 -10.85 1.81
C VAL A 69 1.38 -11.92 0.74
N PHE A 70 1.52 -13.21 1.08
CA PHE A 70 1.49 -14.30 0.10
C PHE A 70 0.17 -14.31 -0.69
N GLU A 71 -0.97 -14.40 -0.01
CA GLU A 71 -2.28 -14.43 -0.68
C GLU A 71 -2.59 -13.12 -1.42
N ARG A 72 -2.23 -11.96 -0.84
CA ARG A 72 -2.39 -10.66 -1.50
C ARG A 72 -1.59 -10.56 -2.80
N THR A 73 -0.35 -11.04 -2.78
CA THR A 73 0.54 -11.04 -3.96
C THR A 73 -0.01 -11.98 -5.03
N ARG A 74 -0.48 -13.16 -4.64
CA ARG A 74 -1.12 -14.14 -5.54
C ARG A 74 -2.40 -13.60 -6.18
N GLN A 75 -3.17 -12.80 -5.45
CA GLN A 75 -4.43 -12.22 -5.90
C GLN A 75 -4.29 -10.83 -6.53
N TYR A 76 -3.07 -10.33 -6.72
CA TYR A 76 -2.79 -8.97 -7.21
C TYR A 76 -3.49 -7.86 -6.40
N ILE A 77 -3.70 -8.09 -5.10
CA ILE A 77 -4.31 -7.12 -4.19
C ILE A 77 -3.24 -6.12 -3.73
N PRO A 78 -3.49 -4.80 -3.82
CA PRO A 78 -2.58 -3.78 -3.32
C PRO A 78 -2.22 -3.99 -1.84
N ARG A 79 -0.95 -3.76 -1.50
CA ARG A 79 -0.44 -3.91 -0.11
C ARG A 79 -0.92 -2.82 0.83
N THR A 80 -1.36 -1.68 0.30
CA THR A 80 -1.82 -0.55 1.11
C THR A 80 -3.36 -0.58 1.20
N THR A 81 -3.90 -0.50 2.42
CA THR A 81 -5.28 -0.06 2.67
C THR A 81 -5.43 1.44 2.47
N ASN A 82 -4.33 2.13 2.14
CA ASN A 82 -4.27 3.56 1.94
C ASN A 82 -4.85 3.89 0.57
N SER A 83 -6.16 3.71 0.41
CA SER A 83 -6.94 4.24 -0.71
C SER A 83 -6.66 5.73 -0.90
N LEU A 84 -6.37 6.44 0.20
CA LEU A 84 -5.87 7.81 0.21
C LEU A 84 -4.56 8.00 -0.55
N GLU A 85 -3.59 7.08 -0.50
CA GLU A 85 -2.34 7.19 -1.29
C GLU A 85 -2.61 7.03 -2.80
N VAL A 86 -3.49 6.10 -3.16
CA VAL A 86 -3.91 5.89 -4.55
C VAL A 86 -4.68 7.11 -5.05
N TYR A 87 -5.57 7.65 -4.21
CA TYR A 87 -6.32 8.87 -4.47
C TYR A 87 -5.41 10.10 -4.57
N HIS A 88 -4.46 10.27 -3.64
CA HIS A 88 -3.46 11.33 -3.68
C HIS A 88 -2.58 11.23 -4.93
N ARG A 89 -2.17 10.03 -5.34
CA ARG A 89 -1.43 9.82 -6.60
C ARG A 89 -2.29 10.20 -7.80
N HIS A 90 -3.56 9.81 -7.82
CA HIS A 90 -4.48 10.16 -8.90
C HIS A 90 -4.68 11.68 -8.99
N LEU A 91 -4.89 12.36 -7.86
CA LEU A 91 -5.03 13.82 -7.78
C LEU A 91 -3.74 14.56 -8.16
N ASN A 92 -2.59 14.10 -7.70
CA ASN A 92 -1.28 14.64 -8.10
C ASN A 92 -1.07 14.52 -9.62
N THR A 93 -1.57 13.43 -10.23
CA THR A 93 -1.52 13.22 -11.67
C THR A 93 -2.47 14.15 -12.40
N PHE A 94 -3.68 14.37 -11.85
CA PHE A 94 -4.68 15.26 -12.42
C PHE A 94 -4.21 16.72 -12.46
N ILE A 95 -3.48 17.16 -11.43
CA ILE A 95 -2.99 18.55 -11.30
C ILE A 95 -1.54 18.70 -11.81
N ASP A 96 -0.92 17.61 -12.29
CA ASP A 96 0.49 17.55 -12.72
C ASP A 96 1.50 18.10 -11.69
N ILE A 97 1.25 17.84 -10.40
CA ILE A 97 2.10 18.30 -9.30
C ILE A 97 2.51 17.11 -8.43
N LYS A 98 3.82 17.00 -8.16
CA LYS A 98 4.46 15.86 -7.48
C LYS A 98 3.96 15.58 -6.06
N GLN A 99 3.53 16.61 -5.32
CA GLN A 99 2.87 16.51 -4.02
C GLN A 99 1.92 17.69 -3.82
N THR A 100 0.63 17.51 -4.09
CA THR A 100 -0.39 18.53 -3.81
C THR A 100 -0.89 18.42 -2.37
N SER A 101 -0.92 19.56 -1.67
CA SER A 101 -1.74 19.71 -0.47
C SER A 101 -3.22 19.78 -0.89
N ILE A 102 -4.15 19.60 0.05
CA ILE A 102 -5.59 19.59 -0.25
C ILE A 102 -6.13 20.92 -0.78
N ILE A 103 -5.41 22.02 -0.56
CA ILE A 103 -5.83 23.38 -0.92
C ILE A 103 -5.83 23.61 -2.45
N PRO A 104 -4.75 23.29 -3.20
CA PRO A 104 -4.77 23.29 -4.66
C PRO A 104 -5.93 22.50 -5.27
N ILE A 105 -6.21 21.29 -4.75
CA ILE A 105 -7.29 20.42 -5.23
C ILE A 105 -8.66 21.08 -5.02
N LEU A 106 -8.89 21.67 -3.84
CA LEU A 106 -10.15 22.38 -3.55
C LEU A 106 -10.38 23.59 -4.46
N ASN A 107 -9.31 24.30 -4.82
CA ASN A 107 -9.42 25.44 -5.72
C ASN A 107 -9.77 24.99 -7.15
N GLU A 108 -9.18 23.89 -7.61
CA GLU A 108 -9.48 23.36 -8.95
C GLU A 108 -10.91 22.84 -9.04
N LEU A 109 -11.39 22.12 -8.03
CA LEU A 109 -12.79 21.66 -7.97
C LEU A 109 -13.79 22.83 -7.97
N LYS A 110 -13.47 23.93 -7.28
CA LYS A 110 -14.29 25.15 -7.32
C LYS A 110 -14.30 25.78 -8.72
N ASN A 111 -13.15 25.80 -9.40
CA ASN A 111 -13.05 26.31 -10.76
C ASN A 111 -13.86 25.46 -11.75
N GLU A 112 -13.75 24.14 -11.67
CA GLU A 112 -14.54 23.22 -12.50
C GLU A 112 -16.03 23.38 -12.26
N GLN A 113 -16.47 23.45 -10.99
CA GLN A 113 -17.86 23.67 -10.64
C GLN A 113 -18.39 24.98 -11.24
N PHE A 114 -17.65 26.07 -11.10
CA PHE A 114 -17.99 27.36 -11.68
C PHE A 114 -18.14 27.30 -13.22
N ILE A 115 -17.24 26.59 -13.91
CA ILE A 115 -17.31 26.41 -15.36
C ILE A 115 -18.56 25.62 -15.76
N VAL A 116 -18.88 24.54 -15.06
CA VAL A 116 -20.02 23.67 -15.36
C VAL A 116 -21.35 24.38 -15.11
N GLU A 117 -21.48 25.09 -14.00
CA GLU A 117 -22.69 25.85 -13.65
C GLU A 117 -22.93 27.00 -14.64
N ASN A 118 -21.88 27.71 -15.06
CA ASN A 118 -22.00 28.77 -16.05
C ASN A 118 -22.31 28.27 -17.45
N LYS A 119 -21.71 27.14 -17.88
CA LYS A 119 -22.05 26.51 -19.17
C LYS A 119 -23.52 26.05 -19.19
N SER A 120 -24.00 25.49 -18.08
CA SER A 120 -25.39 25.05 -17.94
C SER A 120 -26.36 26.24 -17.96
N SER A 121 -25.97 27.36 -17.33
CA SER A 121 -26.76 28.60 -17.31
C SER A 121 -26.84 29.26 -18.69
N ILE A 122 -25.73 29.31 -19.43
CA ILE A 122 -25.69 29.82 -20.81
C ILE A 122 -26.54 28.95 -21.73
N PHE A 123 -26.45 27.62 -21.60
CA PHE A 123 -27.27 26.69 -22.37
C PHE A 123 -28.77 26.89 -22.11
N CYS A 124 -29.19 27.04 -20.85
CA CYS A 124 -30.56 27.37 -20.47
C CYS A 124 -31.04 28.74 -21.00
N MET A 125 -30.16 29.73 -21.11
CA MET A 125 -30.52 31.03 -21.68
C MET A 125 -30.75 30.95 -23.20
N ILE A 126 -29.91 30.20 -23.92
CA ILE A 126 -30.02 30.02 -25.38
C ILE A 126 -31.29 29.24 -25.74
N THR A 127 -31.62 28.19 -25.01
CA THR A 127 -32.84 27.40 -25.25
C THR A 127 -34.11 28.21 -25.01
N ASN A 128 -34.13 29.05 -23.98
CA ASN A 128 -35.27 29.93 -23.69
C ASN A 128 -35.46 31.05 -24.74
N GLN A 129 -34.38 31.63 -25.28
CA GLN A 129 -34.47 32.61 -26.37
C GLN A 129 -34.99 31.98 -27.68
N ASN A 130 -34.60 30.75 -27.98
CA ASN A 130 -35.09 30.02 -29.15
C ASN A 130 -36.56 29.61 -29.00
N ALA A 131 -37.01 29.28 -27.79
CA ALA A 131 -38.42 28.97 -27.52
C ALA A 131 -39.34 30.20 -27.62
N GLN A 132 -38.83 31.41 -27.35
CA GLN A 132 -39.58 32.67 -27.48
C GLN A 132 -39.65 33.20 -28.93
N LYS A 133 -38.73 32.81 -29.82
CA LYS A 133 -38.74 33.20 -31.25
C LYS A 133 -39.68 32.38 -32.14
N ILE A 134 -40.28 31.31 -31.61
CA ILE A 134 -41.18 30.40 -32.35
C ILE A 134 -42.67 30.68 -32.01
N ARG A 135 -42.97 31.75 -31.27
CA ARG A 135 -44.32 32.29 -31.08
C ARG A 135 -44.46 33.61 -31.81
#